data_AF-A0A6I1YDT1-F1
#
_entry.id   AF-A0A6I1YDT1-F1
#
_cell.length_a   1.000
_cell.length_b   1.000
_cell.length_c   1.000
_cell.angle_alpha   90.00
_cell.angle_beta   90.00
_cell.angle_gamma   90.00
#
_symmetry.space_group_name_H-M   'P 1'
#
loop_
_entity.id
_entity.type
_entity.pdbx_description
1 polymer ?
#
loop_
_entity_poly.entity_id
_entity_poly.type
_entity_poly.pdbx_seq_one_letter_code
_entity_poly.pdbx_strand_id
1 'polypeptide(L)'
;MFDESFVRAARLQEYSAEERMADHAPAVRRRPPLHRGLTRQALILVLLIAVAFGTAIYMGVRHPYGSPETRRPVEPLRMTVIPLAPTGKVPGTADAEYLYAHSPAAQYEVGAEGIPLPASRSTAHFSDSEVVTALTTAKDYIVRSSLYPEVLTGRQVRPARSLLDADQLDQFDQSFDRPAGDGRHAPTGWLVRLDPSRAQLADDRIRVQGDLQASESDSGTLEVTADHTFVYALRPTGAAANAPVSLFTVRRELTFRFTRDDLRTHQVQLLASYVQAGPLACAEDSTSYFRPLLAGQTAHTGGPAGTDPYETDSPTALCGTLAAGAEPKV
;
A
#
# COMPACT_ATOMS: atom_id res chain seq x y z
N MET A 1 -52.92 -57.96 98.36
CA MET A 1 -51.96 -58.02 99.49
C MET A 1 -51.46 -56.59 99.69
N PHE A 2 -51.92 -55.91 100.76
CA PHE A 2 -51.69 -54.51 101.20
C PHE A 2 -51.91 -53.43 100.12
N ASP A 3 -52.97 -52.63 100.03
CA ASP A 3 -53.88 -51.90 100.96
C ASP A 3 -53.36 -50.59 101.57
N GLU A 4 -54.28 -49.62 101.52
CA GLU A 4 -54.24 -48.19 101.81
C GLU A 4 -53.78 -47.84 103.24
N SER A 5 -53.41 -46.56 103.44
CA SER A 5 -53.52 -45.79 104.69
C SER A 5 -52.29 -45.01 105.16
N PHE A 6 -51.47 -44.48 104.26
CA PHE A 6 -50.65 -43.29 104.53
C PHE A 6 -50.60 -42.48 103.23
N VAL A 7 -51.64 -41.75 102.82
CA VAL A 7 -52.48 -40.82 103.58
C VAL A 7 -51.61 -39.81 104.35
N ARG A 8 -51.82 -38.53 104.00
CA ARG A 8 -51.18 -37.29 104.50
C ARG A 8 -49.83 -37.03 103.85
N ALA A 9 -49.54 -35.88 103.28
CA ALA A 9 -50.22 -34.60 103.09
C ALA A 9 -49.29 -33.88 102.06
N ALA A 10 -49.65 -32.89 101.26
CA ALA A 10 -50.73 -31.95 101.31
C ALA A 10 -50.99 -31.47 99.87
N ARG A 11 -52.25 -31.19 99.59
CA ARG A 11 -52.68 -30.31 98.52
C ARG A 11 -52.13 -28.90 98.79
N LEU A 12 -51.68 -28.20 97.76
CA LEU A 12 -52.06 -26.81 97.45
C LEU A 12 -51.33 -26.32 96.20
N GLN A 13 -52.12 -25.88 95.22
CA GLN A 13 -51.73 -24.97 94.15
C GLN A 13 -51.24 -23.66 94.75
N GLU A 14 -50.25 -23.01 94.14
CA GLU A 14 -50.33 -21.59 93.74
C GLU A 14 -49.11 -21.13 92.92
N TYR A 15 -49.32 -20.02 92.24
CA TYR A 15 -48.73 -19.51 91.02
C TYR A 15 -47.28 -19.02 91.15
N SER A 16 -46.43 -19.32 90.16
CA SER A 16 -45.23 -18.50 89.89
C SER A 16 -44.72 -18.64 88.45
N ALA A 17 -45.67 -18.59 87.50
CA ALA A 17 -45.39 -18.13 86.15
C ALA A 17 -44.89 -16.66 86.12
N GLU A 18 -44.81 -15.97 87.27
CA GLU A 18 -44.27 -14.61 87.41
C GLU A 18 -42.84 -14.50 87.99
N GLU A 19 -42.18 -15.57 88.49
CA GLU A 19 -40.89 -15.42 89.22
C GLU A 19 -39.69 -16.19 88.64
N ARG A 20 -39.76 -16.58 87.35
CA ARG A 20 -38.56 -16.71 86.52
C ARG A 20 -38.31 -15.45 85.67
N MET A 21 -38.76 -14.31 86.19
CA MET A 21 -38.17 -13.00 85.92
C MET A 21 -37.11 -12.67 86.98
N ALA A 22 -36.05 -13.48 87.08
CA ALA A 22 -34.81 -13.05 87.71
C ALA A 22 -33.64 -13.85 87.15
N ASP A 23 -32.99 -13.21 86.18
CA ASP A 23 -31.54 -13.27 85.99
C ASP A 23 -30.95 -14.58 85.47
N HIS A 24 -31.15 -14.85 84.17
CA HIS A 24 -30.12 -15.46 83.35
C HIS A 24 -29.88 -14.57 82.13
N ALA A 25 -28.80 -13.79 82.23
CA ALA A 25 -28.29 -12.92 81.20
C ALA A 25 -28.19 -13.64 79.83
N PRO A 26 -28.91 -13.21 78.79
CA PRO A 26 -28.64 -13.66 77.45
C PRO A 26 -27.28 -13.08 77.03
N ALA A 27 -26.29 -13.96 76.88
CA ALA A 27 -25.04 -13.65 76.19
C ALA A 27 -25.33 -13.42 74.69
N VAL A 28 -25.85 -12.24 74.36
CA VAL A 28 -25.96 -11.78 72.98
C VAL A 28 -25.21 -10.47 72.90
N ARG A 29 -23.99 -10.54 72.33
CA ARG A 29 -23.25 -9.37 71.87
C ARG A 29 -24.19 -8.47 71.09
N ARG A 30 -24.40 -7.23 71.57
CA ARG A 30 -24.98 -6.18 70.75
C ARG A 30 -24.09 -6.01 69.52
N ARG A 31 -24.59 -6.41 68.35
CA ARG A 31 -24.05 -5.92 67.08
C ARG A 31 -24.37 -4.42 67.02
N PRO A 32 -23.40 -3.56 66.66
CA PRO A 32 -23.69 -2.14 66.49
C PRO A 32 -24.76 -1.97 65.39
N PRO A 33 -25.61 -0.95 65.49
CA PRO A 33 -26.65 -0.71 64.50
C PRO A 33 -25.99 -0.53 63.12
N LEU A 34 -26.50 -1.23 62.11
CA LEU A 34 -26.17 -0.89 60.73
C LEU A 34 -26.62 0.55 60.50
N HIS A 35 -25.67 1.47 60.46
CA HIS A 35 -25.91 2.82 59.97
C HIS A 35 -26.30 2.70 58.50
N ARG A 36 -27.61 2.68 58.25
CA ARG A 36 -28.23 2.77 56.94
C ARG A 36 -28.22 4.22 56.47
N GLY A 37 -27.03 4.80 56.37
CA GLY A 37 -26.76 5.92 55.48
C GLY A 37 -25.97 5.34 54.32
N LEU A 38 -26.32 5.69 53.08
CA LEU A 38 -25.42 5.45 51.94
C LEU A 38 -24.07 6.09 52.32
N THR A 39 -23.13 5.26 52.77
CA THR A 39 -21.79 5.70 53.15
C THR A 39 -21.24 6.54 52.01
N ARG A 40 -20.56 7.65 52.29
CA ARG A 40 -19.91 8.48 51.24
C ARG A 40 -19.15 7.63 50.21
N GLN A 41 -18.62 6.50 50.63
CA GLN A 41 -17.99 5.47 49.79
C GLN A 41 -18.91 4.89 48.70
N ALA A 42 -20.18 4.60 49.01
CA ALA A 42 -21.16 4.13 48.03
C ALA A 42 -21.53 5.22 47.02
N LEU A 43 -21.65 6.48 47.46
CA LEU A 43 -21.87 7.61 46.55
C LEU A 43 -20.66 7.86 45.64
N ILE A 44 -19.44 7.75 46.18
CA ILE A 44 -18.19 7.85 45.40
C ILE A 44 -18.12 6.71 44.38
N LEU A 45 -18.48 5.48 44.77
CA LEU A 45 -18.50 4.33 43.86
C LEU A 45 -19.50 4.53 42.71
N VAL A 46 -20.72 4.99 43.01
CA VAL A 46 -21.74 5.27 41.98
C VAL A 46 -21.28 6.40 41.06
N LEU A 47 -20.64 7.45 41.61
CA LEU A 47 -20.06 8.52 40.81
C LEU A 47 -18.97 8.00 39.87
N LEU A 48 -18.07 7.14 40.37
CA LEU A 48 -17.02 6.53 39.54
C LEU A 48 -17.59 5.65 38.43
N ILE A 49 -18.63 4.87 38.72
CA ILE A 49 -19.33 4.06 37.72
C ILE A 49 -19.99 4.96 36.67
N ALA A 50 -20.65 6.04 37.10
CA ALA A 50 -21.31 6.99 36.20
C ALA A 50 -20.29 7.74 35.31
N VAL A 51 -19.13 8.10 35.86
CA VAL A 51 -18.05 8.73 35.09
C VAL A 51 -17.44 7.73 34.11
N ALA A 52 -17.21 6.48 34.51
CA ALA A 52 -16.69 5.43 33.64
C ALA A 52 -17.67 5.11 32.49
N PHE A 53 -18.96 5.00 32.78
CA PHE A 53 -19.99 4.85 31.75
C PHE A 53 -20.11 6.09 30.87
N GLY A 54 -20.05 7.29 31.46
CA GLY A 54 -20.06 8.55 30.72
C GLY A 54 -18.88 8.67 29.77
N THR A 55 -17.68 8.25 30.20
CA THR A 55 -16.50 8.20 29.33
C THR A 55 -16.60 7.11 28.28
N ALA A 56 -17.12 5.92 28.61
CA ALA A 56 -17.36 4.86 27.64
C ALA A 56 -18.41 5.25 26.59
N ILE A 57 -19.48 5.93 26.98
CA ILE A 57 -20.50 6.47 26.07
C ILE A 57 -19.93 7.64 25.27
N TYR A 58 -19.14 8.51 25.89
CA TYR A 58 -18.51 9.63 25.19
C TYR A 58 -17.49 9.17 24.15
N MET A 59 -16.65 8.18 24.47
CA MET A 59 -15.80 7.48 23.50
C MET A 59 -16.65 6.69 22.49
N GLY A 60 -17.78 6.15 22.96
CA GLY A 60 -18.80 5.44 22.18
C GLY A 60 -19.48 6.27 21.08
N VAL A 61 -19.77 7.53 21.38
CA VAL A 61 -20.48 8.48 20.51
C VAL A 61 -19.49 9.32 19.71
N ARG A 62 -18.27 9.53 20.21
CA ARG A 62 -17.14 10.09 19.46
C ARG A 62 -16.15 9.01 19.04
N HIS A 63 -16.60 7.97 18.35
CA HIS A 63 -15.66 7.10 17.65
C HIS A 63 -15.17 7.79 16.37
N PRO A 64 -13.86 8.06 16.23
CA PRO A 64 -13.25 8.34 14.93
C PRO A 64 -12.95 7.05 14.15
N TYR A 65 -13.23 5.88 14.73
CA TYR A 65 -13.27 4.62 14.01
C TYR A 65 -14.63 4.51 13.35
N GLY A 66 -14.68 4.88 12.08
CA GLY A 66 -15.77 4.48 11.21
C GLY A 66 -16.03 2.99 11.38
N SER A 67 -17.29 2.60 11.21
CA SER A 67 -17.71 1.22 11.03
C SER A 67 -16.63 0.46 10.24
N PRO A 68 -16.28 -0.79 10.59
CA PRO A 68 -15.50 -1.60 9.69
C PRO A 68 -16.36 -1.78 8.43
N GLU A 69 -16.24 -0.85 7.48
CA GLU A 69 -16.48 -1.15 6.10
C GLU A 69 -15.63 -2.38 5.87
N THR A 70 -16.29 -3.52 5.66
CA THR A 70 -15.66 -4.76 5.23
C THR A 70 -14.62 -4.38 4.19
N ARG A 71 -13.34 -4.38 4.59
CA ARG A 71 -12.23 -3.92 3.75
C ARG A 71 -12.35 -4.71 2.46
N ARG A 72 -12.73 -4.03 1.37
CA ARG A 72 -12.84 -4.68 0.08
C ARG A 72 -11.44 -5.15 -0.27
N PRO A 73 -11.25 -6.43 -0.65
CA PRO A 73 -9.94 -6.91 -1.08
C PRO A 73 -9.41 -6.01 -2.20
N VAL A 74 -8.16 -5.60 -2.10
CA VAL A 74 -7.49 -4.85 -3.16
C VAL A 74 -7.41 -5.74 -4.40
N GLU A 75 -7.76 -5.18 -5.56
CA GLU A 75 -7.65 -5.93 -6.81
C GLU A 75 -6.15 -6.15 -7.14
N PRO A 76 -5.74 -7.38 -7.51
CA PRO A 76 -4.37 -7.64 -7.90
C PRO A 76 -4.02 -6.90 -9.20
N LEU A 77 -2.84 -6.30 -9.23
CA LEU A 77 -2.31 -5.55 -10.37
C LEU A 77 -2.41 -6.36 -11.67
N ARG A 78 -2.88 -5.71 -12.72
CA ARG A 78 -2.75 -6.15 -14.11
C ARG A 78 -1.66 -5.37 -14.81
N MET A 79 -0.83 -6.06 -15.57
CA MET A 79 0.28 -5.43 -16.28
C MET A 79 0.41 -5.89 -17.72
N THR A 80 0.88 -4.98 -18.56
CA THR A 80 1.25 -5.24 -19.94
C THR A 80 2.60 -4.60 -20.19
N VAL A 81 3.58 -5.38 -20.63
CA VAL A 81 4.93 -4.88 -20.96
C VAL A 81 5.20 -5.15 -22.42
N ILE A 82 5.40 -4.09 -23.20
CA ILE A 82 5.60 -4.15 -24.65
C ILE A 82 7.03 -3.67 -24.98
N PRO A 83 7.95 -4.59 -25.32
CA PRO A 83 9.23 -4.19 -25.90
C PRO A 83 9.03 -3.56 -27.27
N LEU A 84 9.79 -2.49 -27.54
CA LEU A 84 9.80 -1.76 -28.80
C LEU A 84 11.12 -1.99 -29.53
N ALA A 85 11.04 -2.69 -30.66
CA ALA A 85 12.20 -3.03 -31.48
C ALA A 85 12.59 -1.87 -32.42
N PRO A 86 13.84 -1.39 -32.41
CA PRO A 86 14.33 -0.45 -33.41
C PRO A 86 14.33 -1.09 -34.79
N THR A 87 14.07 -0.29 -35.82
CA THR A 87 14.11 -0.74 -37.22
C THR A 87 15.52 -0.79 -37.79
N GLY A 88 16.46 -0.08 -37.17
CA GLY A 88 17.85 0.02 -37.61
C GLY A 88 18.85 -0.17 -36.47
N LYS A 89 20.06 0.37 -36.67
CA LYS A 89 21.06 0.46 -35.61
C LYS A 89 20.64 1.53 -34.61
N VAL A 90 20.73 1.21 -33.32
CA VAL A 90 20.49 2.18 -32.25
C VAL A 90 21.49 3.33 -32.39
N PRO A 91 21.04 4.59 -32.51
CA PRO A 91 21.94 5.71 -32.61
C PRO A 91 22.67 5.98 -31.29
N GLY A 92 23.87 6.55 -31.38
CA GLY A 92 24.63 6.91 -30.20
C GLY A 92 25.84 7.79 -30.47
N THR A 93 26.23 8.56 -29.47
CA THR A 93 27.40 9.45 -29.46
C THR A 93 27.99 9.49 -28.05
N ALA A 94 29.18 10.07 -27.87
CA ALA A 94 29.81 10.19 -26.56
C ALA A 94 29.08 11.18 -25.61
N ASP A 95 28.27 12.09 -26.15
CA ASP A 95 27.59 13.14 -25.38
C ASP A 95 26.08 12.85 -25.20
N ALA A 96 25.68 12.60 -23.96
CA ALA A 96 24.27 12.37 -23.60
C ALA A 96 23.39 13.62 -23.84
N GLU A 97 23.92 14.83 -23.57
CA GLU A 97 23.16 16.07 -23.75
C GLU A 97 22.88 16.32 -25.23
N TYR A 98 23.85 16.02 -26.09
CA TYR A 98 23.66 16.06 -27.53
C TYR A 98 22.51 15.14 -27.99
N LEU A 99 22.45 13.91 -27.47
CA LEU A 99 21.37 12.98 -27.81
C LEU A 99 20.01 13.50 -27.34
N TYR A 100 19.91 14.00 -26.10
CA TYR A 100 18.66 14.55 -25.60
C TYR A 100 18.19 15.71 -26.47
N ALA A 101 19.08 16.67 -26.78
CA ALA A 101 18.77 17.84 -27.59
C ALA A 101 18.34 17.51 -29.03
N HIS A 102 18.75 16.36 -29.57
CA HIS A 102 18.41 15.90 -30.92
C HIS A 102 17.33 14.81 -30.93
N SER A 103 16.55 14.71 -29.86
CA SER A 103 15.43 13.77 -29.71
C SER A 103 14.16 14.51 -29.26
N PRO A 104 12.98 13.87 -29.26
CA PRO A 104 11.79 14.43 -28.61
C PRO A 104 11.98 14.78 -27.13
N ALA A 105 12.98 14.20 -26.46
CA ALA A 105 13.28 14.50 -25.06
C ALA A 105 13.89 15.90 -24.84
N ALA A 106 14.18 16.66 -25.90
CA ALA A 106 14.74 18.01 -25.80
C ALA A 106 13.84 18.97 -25.00
N GLN A 107 12.51 18.78 -25.05
CA GLN A 107 11.54 19.58 -24.28
C GLN A 107 11.14 18.96 -22.93
N TYR A 108 11.78 17.86 -22.53
CA TYR A 108 11.42 17.15 -21.30
C TYR A 108 12.17 17.75 -20.11
N GLU A 109 11.48 17.81 -18.99
CA GLU A 109 12.06 18.26 -17.72
C GLU A 109 12.96 17.19 -17.12
N VAL A 110 13.79 17.56 -16.15
CA VAL A 110 14.72 16.63 -15.50
C VAL A 110 14.11 16.03 -14.24
N GLY A 111 14.15 14.71 -14.13
CA GLY A 111 13.77 13.97 -12.93
C GLY A 111 12.33 14.25 -12.47
N ALA A 112 12.15 14.54 -11.18
CA ALA A 112 10.83 14.72 -10.58
C ALA A 112 10.09 16.00 -11.01
N GLU A 113 10.79 16.94 -11.67
CA GLU A 113 10.17 18.15 -12.22
C GLU A 113 9.30 17.83 -13.45
N GLY A 114 9.61 16.74 -14.17
CA GLY A 114 8.78 16.24 -15.28
C GLY A 114 7.55 15.44 -14.86
N ILE A 115 7.24 15.45 -13.55
CA ILE A 115 6.05 14.84 -12.95
C ILE A 115 5.31 15.95 -12.19
N PRO A 116 4.76 16.98 -12.88
CA PRO A 116 4.08 18.08 -12.21
C PRO A 116 2.78 17.58 -11.58
N LEU A 117 2.42 18.13 -10.42
CA LEU A 117 1.09 17.91 -9.86
C LEU A 117 0.10 18.83 -10.58
N PRO A 118 -1.04 18.31 -11.06
CA PRO A 118 -2.06 19.15 -11.67
C PRO A 118 -2.66 20.09 -10.61
N ALA A 119 -3.32 21.16 -11.06
CA ALA A 119 -4.20 21.92 -10.19
C ALA A 119 -5.34 21.01 -9.71
N SER A 120 -5.38 20.74 -8.41
CA SER A 120 -6.44 19.95 -7.78
C SER A 120 -7.54 20.83 -7.23
N ARG A 121 -8.70 20.21 -7.03
CA ARG A 121 -9.84 20.78 -6.29
C ARG A 121 -10.60 19.64 -5.64
N SER A 122 -11.34 19.93 -4.59
CA SER A 122 -12.21 18.95 -3.94
C SER A 122 -13.20 18.32 -4.93
N THR A 123 -13.51 17.04 -4.73
CA THR A 123 -14.55 16.33 -5.47
C THR A 123 -15.87 16.34 -4.69
N ALA A 124 -16.84 15.51 -5.07
CA ALA A 124 -18.11 15.40 -4.35
C ALA A 124 -17.90 14.83 -2.94
N HIS A 125 -17.01 13.84 -2.79
CA HIS A 125 -16.80 13.14 -1.52
C HIS A 125 -15.39 13.31 -0.95
N PHE A 126 -14.44 13.90 -1.67
CA PHE A 126 -13.07 14.10 -1.20
C PHE A 126 -12.71 15.58 -1.09
N SER A 127 -12.07 15.94 0.01
CA SER A 127 -11.52 17.28 0.24
C SER A 127 -10.33 17.57 -0.68
N ASP A 128 -10.02 18.85 -0.89
CA ASP A 128 -8.87 19.24 -1.71
C ASP A 128 -7.56 18.64 -1.17
N SER A 129 -7.38 18.62 0.16
CA SER A 129 -6.21 17.99 0.78
C SER A 129 -6.14 16.48 0.56
N GLU A 130 -7.27 15.77 0.50
CA GLU A 130 -7.29 14.34 0.19
C GLU A 130 -6.88 14.11 -1.28
N VAL A 131 -7.36 14.94 -2.21
CA VAL A 131 -6.97 14.86 -3.63
C VAL A 131 -5.48 15.17 -3.81
N VAL A 132 -4.97 16.22 -3.17
CA VAL A 132 -3.52 16.54 -3.19
C VAL A 132 -2.71 15.38 -2.64
N THR A 133 -3.14 14.76 -1.53
CA THR A 133 -2.46 13.61 -0.93
C THR A 133 -2.41 12.41 -1.87
N ALA A 134 -3.50 12.12 -2.60
CA ALA A 134 -3.52 11.07 -3.60
C ALA A 134 -2.49 11.32 -4.72
N LEU A 135 -2.50 12.55 -5.26
CA LEU A 135 -1.59 12.96 -6.34
C LEU A 135 -0.11 12.93 -5.89
N THR A 136 0.21 13.41 -4.69
CA THR A 136 1.58 13.38 -4.16
C THR A 136 2.05 11.96 -3.88
N THR A 137 1.19 11.10 -3.33
CA THR A 137 1.53 9.69 -3.08
C THR A 137 1.78 8.92 -4.39
N ALA A 138 0.95 9.16 -5.41
CA ALA A 138 1.17 8.61 -6.75
C ALA A 138 2.49 9.10 -7.37
N LYS A 139 2.76 10.41 -7.28
CA LYS A 139 4.05 11.00 -7.72
C LYS A 139 5.23 10.33 -7.01
N ASP A 140 5.17 10.16 -5.70
CA ASP A 140 6.23 9.49 -4.93
C ASP A 140 6.49 8.07 -5.42
N TYR A 141 5.44 7.29 -5.69
CA TYR A 141 5.57 5.95 -6.27
C TYR A 141 6.26 5.99 -7.65
N ILE A 142 5.84 6.90 -8.52
CA ILE A 142 6.42 7.05 -9.87
C ILE A 142 7.90 7.42 -9.78
N VAL A 143 8.27 8.39 -8.95
CA VAL A 143 9.67 8.78 -8.75
C VAL A 143 10.47 7.58 -8.22
N ARG A 144 9.99 6.90 -7.17
CA ARG A 144 10.70 5.77 -6.55
C ARG A 144 10.81 4.55 -7.45
N SER A 145 9.85 4.33 -8.35
CA SER A 145 9.84 3.17 -9.25
C SER A 145 10.51 3.43 -10.61
N SER A 146 10.70 4.69 -11.02
CA SER A 146 11.24 5.05 -12.35
C SER A 146 12.50 5.93 -12.34
N LEU A 147 12.89 6.55 -11.22
CA LEU A 147 13.99 7.54 -11.21
C LEU A 147 15.12 7.21 -10.22
N TYR A 148 14.85 6.43 -9.17
CA TYR A 148 15.86 6.13 -8.15
C TYR A 148 16.97 5.21 -8.71
N PRO A 149 18.25 5.62 -8.71
CA PRO A 149 19.34 4.83 -9.29
C PRO A 149 19.47 3.42 -8.71
N GLU A 150 19.20 3.26 -7.41
CA GLU A 150 19.22 1.97 -6.73
C GLU A 150 18.12 1.02 -7.19
N VAL A 151 17.02 1.54 -7.74
CA VAL A 151 15.96 0.74 -8.37
C VAL A 151 16.31 0.45 -9.83
N LEU A 152 16.71 1.49 -10.57
CA LEU A 152 17.04 1.42 -11.99
C LEU A 152 18.14 0.41 -12.27
N THR A 153 19.23 0.46 -11.50
CA THR A 153 20.44 -0.35 -11.73
C THR A 153 20.92 -1.06 -10.45
N GLY A 154 20.53 -0.59 -9.27
CA GLY A 154 20.98 -1.16 -7.99
C GLY A 154 20.24 -2.42 -7.51
N ARG A 155 19.30 -2.95 -8.30
CA ARG A 155 18.45 -4.12 -7.99
C ARG A 155 17.59 -3.99 -6.73
N GLN A 156 17.50 -2.80 -6.12
CA GLN A 156 16.67 -2.58 -4.95
C GLN A 156 15.20 -2.47 -5.33
N VAL A 157 14.33 -2.97 -4.45
CA VAL A 157 12.86 -2.92 -4.63
C VAL A 157 12.17 -2.14 -3.51
N ARG A 158 12.86 -1.96 -2.38
CA ARG A 158 12.32 -1.35 -1.16
C ARG A 158 11.75 0.06 -1.36
N PRO A 159 12.39 0.98 -2.11
CA PRO A 159 11.87 2.34 -2.27
C PRO A 159 10.43 2.39 -2.78
N ALA A 160 10.09 1.57 -3.78
CA ALA A 160 8.73 1.51 -4.31
C ALA A 160 7.84 0.56 -3.50
N ARG A 161 8.36 -0.60 -3.06
CA ARG A 161 7.61 -1.59 -2.28
C ARG A 161 7.01 -0.99 -1.00
N SER A 162 7.71 -0.09 -0.32
CA SER A 162 7.21 0.52 0.93
C SER A 162 6.01 1.44 0.74
N LEU A 163 5.73 1.86 -0.50
CA LEU A 163 4.57 2.68 -0.83
C LEU A 163 3.37 1.85 -1.28
N LEU A 164 3.50 0.54 -1.46
CA LEU A 164 2.36 -0.30 -1.86
C LEU A 164 1.46 -0.58 -0.66
N ASP A 165 0.17 -0.70 -0.94
CA ASP A 165 -0.80 -1.28 0.00
C ASP A 165 -0.33 -2.68 0.43
N ALA A 166 -0.55 -3.01 1.71
CA ALA A 166 -0.16 -4.28 2.30
C ALA A 166 -0.75 -5.48 1.55
N ASP A 167 -1.97 -5.36 1.03
CA ASP A 167 -2.69 -6.42 0.32
C ASP A 167 -2.09 -6.70 -1.07
N GLN A 168 -1.23 -5.82 -1.61
CA GLN A 168 -0.50 -6.04 -2.87
C GLN A 168 0.92 -6.58 -2.68
N LEU A 169 1.42 -6.67 -1.44
CA LEU A 169 2.80 -7.07 -1.19
C LEU A 169 3.09 -8.52 -1.58
N ASP A 170 2.13 -9.43 -1.42
CA ASP A 170 2.31 -10.84 -1.80
C ASP A 170 2.50 -10.98 -3.31
N GLN A 171 1.68 -10.30 -4.12
CA GLN A 171 1.84 -10.28 -5.58
C GLN A 171 3.16 -9.62 -5.99
N PHE A 172 3.51 -8.50 -5.33
CA PHE A 172 4.78 -7.82 -5.59
C PHE A 172 5.95 -8.77 -5.32
N ASP A 173 6.03 -9.37 -4.13
CA ASP A 173 7.13 -10.25 -3.74
C ASP A 173 7.22 -11.47 -4.66
N GLN A 174 6.07 -12.08 -5.01
CA GLN A 174 6.02 -13.17 -5.99
C GLN A 174 6.57 -12.77 -7.36
N SER A 175 6.35 -11.52 -7.79
CA SER A 175 6.90 -11.02 -9.06
C SER A 175 8.43 -11.05 -9.08
N PHE A 176 9.09 -10.83 -7.95
CA PHE A 176 10.56 -10.86 -7.87
C PHE A 176 11.11 -12.26 -7.59
N ASP A 177 10.40 -13.07 -6.80
CA ASP A 177 10.82 -14.44 -6.47
C ASP A 177 10.63 -15.40 -7.65
N ARG A 178 9.54 -15.23 -8.41
CA ARG A 178 9.19 -16.04 -9.59
C ARG A 178 8.65 -15.15 -10.72
N PRO A 179 9.53 -14.38 -11.38
CA PRO A 179 9.12 -13.49 -12.47
C PRO A 179 8.41 -14.25 -13.59
N ALA A 180 7.26 -13.75 -14.05
CA ALA A 180 6.51 -14.33 -15.16
C ALA A 180 5.85 -13.25 -16.03
N GLY A 181 5.83 -13.48 -17.34
CA GLY A 181 5.14 -12.66 -18.34
C GLY A 181 3.64 -12.94 -18.42
N ASP A 182 2.99 -13.23 -17.29
CA ASP A 182 1.59 -13.65 -17.18
C ASP A 182 0.60 -12.49 -17.02
N GLY A 183 1.07 -11.26 -17.21
CA GLY A 183 0.29 -10.05 -17.00
C GLY A 183 0.00 -9.74 -15.53
N ARG A 184 0.71 -10.37 -14.59
CA ARG A 184 0.59 -10.13 -13.15
C ARG A 184 1.91 -10.14 -12.37
N HIS A 185 2.92 -10.85 -12.84
CA HIS A 185 4.14 -11.11 -12.08
C HIS A 185 5.44 -10.70 -12.79
N ALA A 186 5.38 -9.70 -13.67
CA ALA A 186 6.57 -9.11 -14.28
C ALA A 186 7.12 -7.96 -13.41
N PRO A 187 8.34 -8.07 -12.82
CA PRO A 187 9.00 -6.98 -12.12
C PRO A 187 9.07 -5.66 -12.90
N THR A 188 9.21 -5.73 -14.22
CA THR A 188 9.26 -4.56 -15.11
C THR A 188 7.91 -3.86 -15.29
N GLY A 189 6.80 -4.50 -14.91
CA GLY A 189 5.49 -3.87 -14.77
C GLY A 189 5.38 -3.01 -13.51
N TRP A 190 6.09 -3.38 -12.43
CA TRP A 190 6.11 -2.61 -11.19
C TRP A 190 7.10 -1.44 -11.25
N LEU A 191 8.31 -1.70 -11.73
CA LEU A 191 9.47 -0.81 -11.63
C LEU A 191 10.20 -0.73 -12.98
N VAL A 192 10.88 0.39 -13.27
CA VAL A 192 11.86 0.42 -14.35
C VAL A 192 13.14 -0.24 -13.85
N ARG A 193 13.50 -1.39 -14.43
CA ARG A 193 14.68 -2.18 -14.04
C ARG A 193 15.56 -2.43 -15.25
N LEU A 194 16.71 -1.77 -15.31
CA LEU A 194 17.72 -2.00 -16.35
C LEU A 194 18.63 -3.13 -15.88
N ASP A 195 18.99 -4.07 -16.77
CA ASP A 195 19.94 -5.13 -16.44
C ASP A 195 21.33 -4.50 -16.16
N PRO A 196 21.79 -4.48 -14.89
CA PRO A 196 23.00 -3.77 -14.53
C PRO A 196 24.27 -4.48 -15.00
N SER A 197 24.16 -5.73 -15.49
CA SER A 197 25.28 -6.41 -16.13
C SER A 197 25.52 -5.94 -17.57
N ARG A 198 24.51 -5.31 -18.18
CA ARG A 198 24.51 -4.89 -19.60
C ARG A 198 24.61 -3.38 -19.74
N ALA A 199 23.88 -2.63 -18.93
CA ALA A 199 23.78 -1.17 -19.03
C ALA A 199 23.93 -0.48 -17.67
N GLN A 200 24.52 0.71 -17.72
CA GLN A 200 24.58 1.67 -16.60
C GLN A 200 24.16 3.06 -17.09
N LEU A 201 23.71 3.91 -16.16
CA LEU A 201 23.42 5.30 -16.47
C LEU A 201 24.71 6.02 -16.93
N ALA A 202 24.61 6.73 -18.05
CA ALA A 202 25.64 7.63 -18.54
C ALA A 202 25.43 9.07 -18.03
N ASP A 203 24.18 9.41 -17.67
CA ASP A 203 23.76 10.69 -17.10
C ASP A 203 22.66 10.39 -16.07
N ASP A 204 22.70 11.06 -14.92
CA ASP A 204 21.69 10.97 -13.85
C ASP A 204 20.51 11.94 -14.07
N ARG A 205 20.65 12.89 -15.01
CA ARG A 205 19.60 13.83 -15.42
C ARG A 205 18.62 13.18 -16.40
N ILE A 206 17.89 12.21 -15.89
CA ILE A 206 16.83 11.48 -16.64
C ILE A 206 15.78 12.48 -17.10
N ARG A 207 15.39 12.41 -18.38
CA ARG A 207 14.38 13.29 -18.97
C ARG A 207 12.99 12.70 -18.78
N VAL A 208 12.04 13.49 -18.34
CA VAL A 208 10.68 13.06 -18.02
C VAL A 208 9.66 14.05 -18.56
N GLN A 209 8.59 13.52 -19.14
CA GLN A 209 7.39 14.28 -19.46
C GLN A 209 6.17 13.42 -19.16
N GLY A 210 5.15 14.00 -18.55
CA GLY A 210 3.87 13.36 -18.34
C GLY A 210 2.92 14.21 -17.53
N ASP A 211 1.77 13.62 -17.23
CA ASP A 211 0.75 14.23 -16.39
C ASP A 211 0.09 13.22 -15.45
N LEU A 212 -0.49 13.78 -14.39
CA LEU A 212 -1.30 13.09 -13.41
C LEU A 212 -2.71 13.67 -13.45
N GLN A 213 -3.72 12.82 -13.29
CA GLN A 213 -5.11 13.24 -13.19
C GLN A 213 -5.77 12.49 -12.04
N ALA A 214 -6.52 13.21 -11.22
CA ALA A 214 -7.31 12.63 -10.13
C ALA A 214 -8.80 12.70 -10.49
N SER A 215 -9.51 11.61 -10.26
CA SER A 215 -10.96 11.53 -10.40
C SER A 215 -11.56 10.72 -9.27
N GLU A 216 -12.85 10.91 -9.02
CA GLU A 216 -13.58 10.10 -8.04
C GLU A 216 -14.28 8.96 -8.77
N SER A 217 -13.96 7.72 -8.40
CA SER A 217 -14.57 6.51 -8.98
C SER A 217 -15.87 6.15 -8.28
N ASP A 218 -15.87 6.25 -6.94
CA ASP A 218 -17.04 6.15 -6.07
C ASP A 218 -16.84 6.98 -4.79
N SER A 219 -17.86 7.05 -3.93
CA SER A 219 -17.85 7.86 -2.70
C SER A 219 -16.71 7.53 -1.71
N GLY A 220 -16.11 6.35 -1.84
CA GLY A 220 -15.02 5.86 -0.99
C GLY A 220 -13.68 5.74 -1.71
N THR A 221 -13.61 6.08 -3.01
CA THR A 221 -12.46 5.76 -3.85
C THR A 221 -12.07 6.92 -4.77
N LEU A 222 -10.83 7.41 -4.60
CA LEU A 222 -10.16 8.23 -5.61
C LEU A 222 -9.36 7.33 -6.56
N GLU A 223 -9.41 7.67 -7.84
CA GLU A 223 -8.55 7.11 -8.87
C GLU A 223 -7.57 8.18 -9.34
N VAL A 224 -6.30 7.81 -9.46
CA VAL A 224 -5.28 8.66 -10.09
C VAL A 224 -4.72 7.93 -11.30
N THR A 225 -4.81 8.55 -12.47
CA THR A 225 -4.14 8.07 -13.67
C THR A 225 -2.87 8.86 -13.90
N ALA A 226 -1.83 8.17 -14.40
CA ALA A 226 -0.54 8.76 -14.68
C ALA A 226 -0.03 8.25 -16.03
N ASP A 227 0.36 9.14 -16.94
CA ASP A 227 1.00 8.79 -18.22
C ASP A 227 2.32 9.55 -18.31
N HIS A 228 3.43 8.82 -18.16
CA HIS A 228 4.77 9.42 -18.14
C HIS A 228 5.72 8.70 -19.06
N THR A 229 6.49 9.47 -19.81
CA THR A 229 7.60 9.01 -20.63
C THR A 229 8.92 9.40 -19.98
N PHE A 230 9.76 8.41 -19.71
CA PHE A 230 11.10 8.53 -19.14
C PHE A 230 12.14 8.22 -20.22
N VAL A 231 13.18 9.04 -20.32
CA VAL A 231 14.28 8.84 -21.26
C VAL A 231 15.60 8.83 -20.49
N TYR A 232 16.28 7.69 -20.57
CA TYR A 232 17.52 7.39 -19.88
C TYR A 232 18.69 7.39 -20.87
N ALA A 233 19.77 8.09 -20.53
CA ALA A 233 21.03 7.98 -21.24
C ALA A 233 21.83 6.79 -20.68
N LEU A 234 22.11 5.80 -21.52
CA LEU A 234 22.72 4.53 -21.13
C LEU A 234 24.04 4.28 -21.87
N ARG A 235 24.95 3.58 -21.21
CA ARG A 235 26.19 3.05 -21.78
C ARG A 235 26.44 1.62 -21.27
N PRO A 236 27.32 0.84 -21.92
CA PRO A 236 27.62 -0.51 -21.43
C PRO A 236 28.22 -0.47 -20.02
N THR A 237 27.87 -1.46 -19.19
CA THR A 237 28.42 -1.56 -17.83
C THR A 237 29.94 -1.68 -17.87
N GLY A 238 30.64 -0.88 -17.06
CA GLY A 238 32.10 -0.87 -16.99
C GLY A 238 32.81 -0.22 -18.17
N ALA A 239 32.07 0.37 -19.12
CA ALA A 239 32.67 1.09 -20.23
C ALA A 239 33.36 2.39 -19.78
N ALA A 240 34.35 2.83 -20.55
CA ALA A 240 35.05 4.09 -20.34
C ALA A 240 34.08 5.29 -20.42
N ALA A 241 34.47 6.42 -19.82
CA ALA A 241 33.61 7.60 -19.75
C ALA A 241 33.17 8.16 -21.11
N ASN A 242 34.00 7.96 -22.14
CA ASN A 242 33.77 8.40 -23.52
C ASN A 242 33.11 7.33 -24.42
N ALA A 243 32.69 6.19 -23.85
CA ALA A 243 31.99 5.18 -24.63
C ALA A 243 30.67 5.75 -25.19
N PRO A 244 30.24 5.31 -26.39
CA PRO A 244 28.99 5.76 -26.97
C PRO A 244 27.81 5.52 -26.02
N VAL A 245 27.04 6.59 -25.82
CA VAL A 245 25.78 6.64 -25.10
C VAL A 245 24.65 6.40 -26.10
N SER A 246 23.57 5.78 -25.65
CA SER A 246 22.30 5.66 -26.38
C SER A 246 21.15 6.06 -25.47
N LEU A 247 20.05 6.54 -26.05
CA LEU A 247 18.83 6.80 -25.30
C LEU A 247 17.97 5.54 -25.19
N PHE A 248 17.38 5.34 -24.03
CA PHE A 248 16.39 4.31 -23.75
C PHE A 248 15.13 4.96 -23.21
N THR A 249 13.99 4.71 -23.84
CA THR A 249 12.71 5.35 -23.55
C THR A 249 11.74 4.36 -22.95
N VAL A 250 11.07 4.75 -21.87
CA VAL A 250 10.02 3.97 -21.22
C VAL A 250 8.80 4.87 -21.03
N ARG A 251 7.67 4.53 -21.67
CA ARG A 251 6.36 5.11 -21.37
C ARG A 251 5.62 4.20 -20.40
N ARG A 252 5.09 4.76 -19.33
CA ARG A 252 4.31 4.07 -18.31
C ARG A 252 2.97 4.77 -18.14
N GLU A 253 1.90 4.03 -18.39
CA GLU A 253 0.53 4.40 -18.06
C GLU A 253 0.11 3.60 -16.83
N LEU A 254 -0.15 4.28 -15.72
CA LEU A 254 -0.44 3.69 -14.41
C LEU A 254 -1.81 4.16 -13.93
N THR A 255 -2.60 3.24 -13.38
CA THR A 255 -3.86 3.56 -12.70
C THR A 255 -3.75 3.18 -11.24
N PHE A 256 -3.88 4.18 -10.38
CA PHE A 256 -3.85 4.02 -8.93
C PHE A 256 -5.24 4.18 -8.35
N ARG A 257 -5.49 3.46 -7.26
CA ARG A 257 -6.67 3.57 -6.43
C ARG A 257 -6.25 4.01 -5.03
N PHE A 258 -7.06 4.88 -4.43
CA PHE A 258 -6.87 5.36 -3.07
C PHE A 258 -8.19 5.32 -2.30
N THR A 259 -8.17 4.60 -1.19
CA THR A 259 -9.13 4.72 -0.09
C THR A 259 -8.62 5.75 0.92
N ARG A 260 -9.47 6.15 1.87
CA ARG A 260 -9.04 7.04 2.96
C ARG A 260 -7.94 6.45 3.84
N ASP A 261 -7.90 5.12 3.95
CA ASP A 261 -6.83 4.46 4.70
C ASP A 261 -5.48 4.65 3.98
N ASP A 262 -5.46 4.44 2.65
CA ASP A 262 -4.29 4.65 1.81
C ASP A 262 -3.77 6.08 1.88
N LEU A 263 -4.67 7.07 1.85
CA LEU A 263 -4.30 8.48 2.00
C LEU A 263 -3.68 8.76 3.37
N ARG A 264 -4.16 8.11 4.43
CA ARG A 264 -3.64 8.26 5.80
C ARG A 264 -2.30 7.56 5.98
N THR A 265 -2.08 6.43 5.31
CA THR A 265 -0.85 5.63 5.42
C THR A 265 0.20 5.97 4.36
N HIS A 266 -0.09 6.87 3.42
CA HIS A 266 0.77 7.24 2.30
C HIS A 266 1.12 6.02 1.42
N GLN A 267 0.10 5.21 1.13
CA GLN A 267 0.21 4.00 0.30
C GLN A 267 -0.58 4.15 -1.00
N VAL A 268 -0.21 3.35 -2.01
CA VAL A 268 -0.88 3.26 -3.30
C VAL A 268 -1.39 1.84 -3.52
N GLN A 269 -2.58 1.73 -4.11
CA GLN A 269 -3.04 0.50 -4.74
C GLN A 269 -2.87 0.65 -6.26
N LEU A 270 -1.97 -0.10 -6.87
CA LEU A 270 -1.76 -0.04 -8.32
C LEU A 270 -2.68 -1.06 -9.02
N LEU A 271 -3.66 -0.58 -9.78
CA LEU A 271 -4.65 -1.43 -10.46
C LEU A 271 -4.16 -1.91 -11.84
N ALA A 272 -3.56 -1.00 -12.60
CA ALA A 272 -3.09 -1.27 -13.96
C ALA A 272 -1.71 -0.64 -14.19
N SER A 273 -0.87 -1.36 -14.93
CA SER A 273 0.43 -0.88 -15.41
C SER A 273 0.64 -1.27 -16.88
N TYR A 274 0.61 -0.29 -17.76
CA TYR A 274 0.91 -0.48 -19.17
C TYR A 274 2.25 0.18 -19.51
N VAL A 275 3.20 -0.63 -19.96
CA VAL A 275 4.59 -0.22 -20.17
C VAL A 275 4.99 -0.45 -21.61
N GLN A 276 5.54 0.57 -22.25
CA GLN A 276 6.19 0.46 -23.55
C GLN A 276 7.65 0.90 -23.40
N ALA A 277 8.60 0.06 -23.79
CA ALA A 277 10.02 0.32 -23.55
C ALA A 277 10.88 -0.02 -24.77
N GLY A 278 11.83 0.84 -25.12
CA GLY A 278 12.76 0.60 -26.22
C GLY A 278 13.92 1.59 -26.26
N PRO A 279 15.01 1.29 -26.99
CA PRO A 279 15.17 0.16 -27.90
C PRO A 279 15.39 -1.19 -27.20
N LEU A 280 14.60 -2.22 -27.53
CA LEU A 280 14.72 -3.60 -27.03
C LEU A 280 14.69 -4.62 -28.17
N ALA A 281 15.20 -5.83 -27.95
CA ALA A 281 15.00 -6.95 -28.86
C ALA A 281 13.76 -7.76 -28.43
N CYS A 282 12.77 -7.93 -29.30
CA CYS A 282 11.54 -8.63 -28.96
C CYS A 282 11.71 -10.14 -28.70
N ALA A 283 12.80 -10.73 -29.17
CA ALA A 283 13.16 -12.11 -28.90
C ALA A 283 13.80 -12.30 -27.51
N GLU A 284 14.25 -11.23 -26.85
CA GLU A 284 14.81 -11.31 -25.50
C GLU A 284 13.70 -11.10 -24.45
N ASP A 285 13.74 -11.90 -23.38
CA ASP A 285 12.84 -11.74 -22.24
C ASP A 285 13.03 -10.37 -21.58
N SER A 286 11.93 -9.66 -21.35
CA SER A 286 11.88 -8.35 -20.68
C SER A 286 11.11 -8.40 -19.36
N THR A 287 10.79 -9.59 -18.86
CA THR A 287 9.97 -9.78 -17.64
C THR A 287 10.71 -9.31 -16.40
N SER A 288 11.95 -9.79 -16.19
CA SER A 288 12.70 -9.52 -14.96
C SER A 288 13.43 -8.18 -15.00
N TYR A 289 14.05 -7.88 -16.14
CA TYR A 289 14.87 -6.69 -16.41
C TYR A 289 14.72 -6.31 -17.87
N PHE A 290 14.72 -5.01 -18.16
CA PHE A 290 14.97 -4.50 -19.49
C PHE A 290 16.43 -4.73 -19.86
N ARG A 291 16.65 -5.20 -21.09
CA ARG A 291 17.98 -5.39 -21.69
C ARG A 291 18.12 -4.45 -22.89
N PRO A 292 18.43 -3.15 -22.66
CA PRO A 292 18.51 -2.16 -23.71
C PRO A 292 19.47 -2.58 -24.82
N LEU A 293 19.06 -2.35 -26.07
CA LEU A 293 20.00 -2.31 -27.18
C LEU A 293 20.73 -0.98 -27.11
N LEU A 294 22.06 -1.04 -27.04
CA LEU A 294 22.94 0.12 -26.93
C LEU A 294 23.46 0.56 -28.29
N ALA A 295 24.10 1.73 -28.33
CA ALA A 295 24.64 2.35 -29.53
C ALA A 295 25.32 1.34 -30.49
N GLY A 296 24.85 1.32 -31.75
CA GLY A 296 25.36 0.45 -32.81
C GLY A 296 24.75 -0.96 -32.88
N GLN A 297 24.01 -1.40 -31.85
CA GLN A 297 23.31 -2.68 -31.84
C GLN A 297 22.02 -2.63 -32.67
N THR A 298 21.51 -3.80 -33.06
CA THR A 298 20.22 -3.97 -33.75
C THR A 298 19.39 -5.02 -33.02
N ALA A 299 18.06 -5.02 -33.20
CA ALA A 299 17.17 -6.00 -32.57
C ALA A 299 17.35 -7.44 -33.07
N HIS A 300 18.07 -7.61 -34.18
CA HIS A 300 18.11 -8.84 -34.99
C HIS A 300 16.70 -9.35 -35.37
N THR A 301 16.62 -10.31 -36.28
CA THR A 301 15.31 -10.88 -36.66
C THR A 301 14.82 -11.82 -35.56
N GLY A 302 13.59 -11.60 -35.08
CA GLY A 302 12.96 -12.47 -34.09
C GLY A 302 11.72 -11.81 -33.49
N GLY A 303 10.76 -12.64 -33.09
CA GLY A 303 9.57 -12.23 -32.37
C GLY A 303 9.58 -12.77 -30.94
N PRO A 304 8.59 -12.40 -30.13
CA PRO A 304 8.39 -13.01 -28.83
C PRO A 304 8.16 -14.53 -28.96
N ALA A 305 8.29 -15.24 -27.83
CA ALA A 305 7.99 -16.67 -27.78
C ALA A 305 6.56 -16.95 -28.27
N GLY A 306 6.35 -18.12 -28.88
CA GLY A 306 5.03 -18.53 -29.36
C GLY A 306 4.03 -18.64 -28.21
N THR A 307 2.78 -18.26 -28.47
CA THR A 307 1.66 -18.39 -27.53
C THR A 307 0.87 -19.65 -27.87
N ASP A 308 0.66 -20.54 -26.89
CA ASP A 308 -0.24 -21.68 -27.01
C ASP A 308 -1.68 -21.23 -26.67
N PRO A 309 -2.62 -21.24 -27.64
CA PRO A 309 -4.01 -20.82 -27.38
C PRO A 309 -4.80 -21.77 -26.47
N TYR A 310 -4.24 -22.94 -26.12
CA TYR A 310 -4.85 -23.88 -25.18
C TYR A 310 -4.37 -23.69 -23.73
N GLU A 311 -3.32 -22.89 -23.50
CA GLU A 311 -2.95 -22.44 -22.16
C GLU A 311 -3.83 -21.26 -21.75
N THR A 312 -4.56 -21.38 -20.64
CA THR A 312 -5.55 -20.37 -20.22
C THR A 312 -4.96 -19.19 -19.43
N ASP A 313 -3.71 -19.31 -18.99
CA ASP A 313 -3.16 -18.46 -17.92
C ASP A 313 -2.01 -17.56 -18.40
N SER A 314 -1.72 -17.53 -19.71
CA SER A 314 -0.63 -16.74 -20.29
C SER A 314 -1.16 -15.75 -21.33
N PRO A 315 -1.07 -14.43 -21.11
CA PRO A 315 -1.42 -13.45 -22.13
C PRO A 315 -0.45 -13.56 -23.32
N THR A 316 -0.95 -13.22 -24.50
CA THR A 316 -0.13 -13.18 -25.71
C THR A 316 1.04 -12.21 -25.54
N ALA A 317 2.25 -12.68 -25.79
CA ALA A 317 3.43 -11.83 -25.77
C ALA A 317 3.37 -10.81 -26.92
N LEU A 318 3.42 -9.53 -26.56
CA LEU A 318 3.35 -8.43 -27.52
C LEU A 318 4.74 -7.91 -27.85
N CYS A 319 4.90 -7.39 -29.06
CA CYS A 319 6.10 -6.70 -29.52
C CYS A 319 5.66 -5.53 -30.39
N GLY A 320 6.21 -4.35 -30.13
CA GLY A 320 6.00 -3.16 -30.93
C GLY A 320 7.24 -2.80 -31.76
N THR A 321 7.04 -1.96 -32.77
CA THR A 321 8.14 -1.33 -33.50
C THR A 321 8.40 0.04 -32.90
N LEU A 322 9.66 0.33 -32.55
CA LEU A 322 10.09 1.65 -32.14
C LEU A 322 10.08 2.58 -33.35
N ALA A 323 9.32 3.68 -33.26
CA ALA A 323 9.25 4.66 -34.33
C ALA A 323 10.60 5.38 -34.50
N ALA A 324 11.10 5.50 -35.73
CA ALA A 324 12.34 6.21 -36.01
C ALA A 324 12.34 7.68 -35.54
N GLY A 325 11.15 8.31 -35.46
CA GLY A 325 10.99 9.66 -34.92
C GLY A 325 11.14 9.76 -33.38
N ALA A 326 11.11 8.63 -32.67
CA ALA A 326 11.38 8.56 -31.23
C ALA A 326 12.88 8.41 -30.91
N GLU A 327 13.71 8.10 -31.91
CA GLU A 327 15.15 7.98 -31.76
C GLU A 327 15.85 9.34 -31.98
N PRO A 328 17.01 9.58 -31.33
CA PRO A 328 17.79 10.78 -31.57
C PRO A 328 18.34 10.83 -32.99
N LYS A 329 18.40 12.03 -33.58
CA LYS A 329 18.96 12.28 -34.91
C LYS A 329 20.44 12.64 -34.77
N VAL A 330 21.31 11.69 -35.11
CA VAL A 330 22.78 11.82 -35.04
C VAL A 330 23.45 11.42 -36.35
#